data_AF-A0A7Y7Y5W8-F1
#
_entry.id   AF-A0A7Y7Y5W8-F1
#
_cell.length_a   1.000
_cell.length_b   1.000
_cell.length_c   1.000
_cell.angle_alpha   90.00
_cell.angle_beta   90.00
_cell.angle_gamma   90.00
#
_symmetry.space_group_name_H-M   'P 1'
#
loop_
_entity.id
_entity.type
_entity.pdbx_description
1 polymer ?
#
loop_
_entity_poly.entity_id
_entity_poly.type
_entity_poly.pdbx_seq_one_letter_code
_entity_poly.pdbx_strand_id
1 'polypeptide(L)'
;MLSWDEFDKEEGEAAPKGANAGHATEANMDRLDSAGGAAALEARAVTASDSAAIARAKAALDALDVAEGLAELDGASARVAVDEKRMINCRADLNQLVPFKYDWAWQKYLDGCANHWMPQEVNMTADIALWKNPEG
;
A
#
# COMPACT_ATOMS: atom_id res chain seq x y z
N MET A 1 38.52 -2.69 -0.62
CA MET A 1 37.42 -3.33 0.12
C MET A 1 37.16 -2.43 1.31
N LEU A 2 36.03 -1.73 1.32
CA LEU A 2 35.66 -0.83 2.41
C LEU A 2 34.89 -1.66 3.44
N SER A 3 35.48 -1.87 4.60
CA SER A 3 34.89 -2.61 5.72
C SER A 3 34.03 -1.68 6.58
N TRP A 4 32.96 -2.25 7.12
CA TRP A 4 31.90 -1.59 7.87
C TRP A 4 32.31 -0.96 9.22
N ASP A 5 33.58 -1.06 9.63
CA ASP A 5 34.09 -0.49 10.90
C ASP A 5 34.31 1.03 10.86
N GLU A 6 34.17 1.68 9.70
CA GLU A 6 34.42 3.12 9.53
C GLU A 6 33.17 3.99 9.74
N PHE A 7 31.99 3.39 9.94
CA PHE A 7 30.70 4.10 10.04
C PHE A 7 30.32 4.56 11.46
N ASP A 8 31.01 4.08 12.51
CA ASP A 8 30.74 4.45 13.91
C ASP A 8 31.49 5.72 14.37
N LYS A 9 32.08 6.50 13.45
CA LYS A 9 32.61 7.83 13.79
C LYS A 9 31.51 8.88 13.70
N GLU A 10 30.97 9.23 14.87
CA GLU A 10 30.15 10.41 15.10
C GLU A 10 30.88 11.70 14.67
N GLU A 11 30.39 12.35 13.62
CA GLU A 11 30.59 13.79 13.41
C GLU A 11 29.33 14.41 12.80
N GLY A 12 28.75 15.39 13.49
CA GLY A 12 27.90 16.41 12.89
C GLY A 12 26.42 16.31 13.22
N GLU A 13 26.04 16.96 14.31
CA GLU A 13 24.68 17.37 14.65
C GLU A 13 23.96 17.98 13.43
N ALA A 14 23.01 17.23 12.84
CA ALA A 14 22.10 17.73 11.82
C ALA A 14 20.65 17.52 12.29
N ALA A 15 19.96 18.65 12.49
CA ALA A 15 18.57 18.76 12.90
C ALA A 15 17.62 17.79 12.14
N PRO A 16 16.52 17.33 12.76
CA PRO A 16 15.60 16.39 12.14
C PRO A 16 14.88 17.06 10.95
N LYS A 17 15.39 16.87 9.73
CA LYS A 17 14.62 17.08 8.50
C LYS A 17 13.77 15.83 8.24
N GLY A 18 12.77 15.66 9.08
CA GLY A 18 11.68 14.69 8.92
C GLY A 18 10.32 15.38 9.08
N ALA A 19 10.17 16.61 8.57
CA ALA A 19 8.92 17.35 8.67
C ALA A 19 8.74 18.23 7.43
N ASN A 20 8.32 17.64 6.30
CA ASN A 20 7.50 18.36 5.31
C ASN A 20 6.94 17.49 4.17
N ALA A 21 6.46 16.28 4.46
CA ALA A 21 5.62 15.54 3.51
C ALA A 21 4.16 15.40 3.97
N GLY A 22 3.84 15.65 5.25
CA GLY A 22 2.50 15.41 5.80
C GLY A 22 1.55 16.63 5.82
N HIS A 23 2.07 17.86 5.82
CA HIS A 23 1.20 19.04 6.05
C HIS A 23 0.47 19.52 4.79
N ALA A 24 1.00 19.23 3.59
CA ALA A 24 0.34 19.59 2.33
C ALA A 24 -0.79 18.60 1.95
N THR A 25 -0.80 17.40 2.53
CA THR A 25 -1.79 16.35 2.28
C THR A 25 -3.04 16.50 3.16
N GLU A 26 -2.88 16.87 4.43
CA GLU A 26 -4.02 16.98 5.38
C GLU A 26 -5.03 18.06 4.96
N ALA A 27 -4.56 19.29 4.68
CA ALA A 27 -5.45 20.38 4.25
C ALA A 27 -6.12 20.13 2.89
N ASN A 28 -5.53 19.29 2.04
CA ASN A 28 -6.12 18.88 0.76
C ASN A 28 -7.16 17.77 0.96
N MET A 29 -6.90 16.82 1.87
CA MET A 29 -7.86 15.80 2.27
C MET A 29 -9.12 16.41 2.89
N ASP A 30 -8.98 17.33 3.85
CA ASP A 30 -10.13 17.99 4.49
C ASP A 30 -11.05 18.69 3.46
N ARG A 31 -10.45 19.29 2.42
CA ARG A 31 -11.18 19.95 1.34
C ARG A 31 -11.90 18.94 0.46
N LEU A 32 -11.24 17.82 0.13
CA LEU A 32 -11.83 16.74 -0.68
C LEU A 32 -12.97 16.04 0.07
N ASP A 33 -12.82 15.79 1.37
CA ASP A 33 -13.85 15.19 2.21
C ASP A 33 -15.06 16.10 2.34
N SER A 34 -14.84 17.40 2.55
CA SER A 34 -15.91 18.40 2.59
C SER A 34 -16.65 18.50 1.25
N ALA A 35 -15.92 18.49 0.13
CA ALA A 35 -16.51 18.52 -1.21
C ALA A 35 -17.29 17.24 -1.53
N GLY A 36 -16.75 16.07 -1.15
CA GLY A 36 -17.39 14.77 -1.33
C GLY A 36 -18.67 14.64 -0.51
N GLY A 37 -18.65 15.07 0.76
CA GLY A 37 -19.82 15.09 1.63
C GLY A 37 -20.95 15.97 1.10
N ALA A 38 -20.61 17.16 0.59
CA ALA A 38 -21.58 18.06 -0.04
C ALA A 38 -22.21 17.44 -1.30
N ALA A 39 -21.40 16.83 -2.17
CA ALA A 39 -21.89 16.17 -3.39
C ALA A 39 -22.79 14.97 -3.06
N ALA A 40 -22.46 14.19 -2.03
CA ALA A 40 -23.27 13.05 -1.59
C ALA A 40 -24.64 13.50 -1.03
N LEU A 41 -24.67 14.59 -0.26
CA LEU A 41 -25.90 15.21 0.24
C LEU A 41 -26.80 15.71 -0.89
N GLU A 42 -26.23 16.34 -1.91
CA GLU A 42 -26.96 16.80 -3.09
C GLU A 42 -27.53 15.63 -3.91
N ALA A 43 -26.74 14.58 -4.13
CA ALA A 43 -27.15 13.41 -4.91
C ALA A 43 -28.32 12.63 -4.26
N ARG A 44 -28.38 12.58 -2.92
CA ARG A 44 -29.44 11.88 -2.18
C ARG A 44 -30.68 12.73 -1.90
N ALA A 45 -30.64 14.04 -2.15
CA ALA A 45 -31.80 14.90 -1.96
C ALA A 45 -32.96 14.50 -2.89
N VAL A 46 -34.14 14.25 -2.32
CA VAL A 46 -35.36 13.94 -3.09
C VAL A 46 -35.86 15.20 -3.79
N THR A 47 -36.05 15.13 -5.10
CA THR A 47 -36.53 16.25 -5.93
C THR A 47 -37.91 15.97 -6.49
N ALA A 48 -38.63 17.02 -6.88
CA ALA A 48 -39.96 16.89 -7.49
C ALA A 48 -39.97 16.12 -8.83
N SER A 49 -38.80 15.94 -9.45
CA SER A 49 -38.63 15.19 -10.70
C SER A 49 -38.39 13.69 -10.47
N ASP A 50 -38.26 13.23 -9.23
CA ASP A 50 -37.91 11.86 -8.93
C ASP A 50 -39.13 10.92 -9.07
N SER A 51 -38.92 9.76 -9.71
CA SER A 51 -39.93 8.70 -9.71
C SER A 51 -40.05 8.05 -8.33
N ALA A 52 -41.17 7.37 -8.07
CA ALA A 52 -41.37 6.62 -6.82
C ALA A 52 -40.31 5.53 -6.56
N ALA A 53 -39.63 5.03 -7.61
CA ALA A 53 -38.50 4.12 -7.47
C ALA A 53 -37.23 4.84 -7.00
N ILE A 54 -36.94 6.02 -7.57
CA ILE A 54 -35.79 6.85 -7.20
C ILE A 54 -35.93 7.40 -5.78
N ALA A 55 -37.12 7.88 -5.40
CA ALA A 55 -37.38 8.36 -4.04
C ALA A 55 -37.14 7.27 -2.97
N ARG A 56 -37.53 6.03 -3.26
CA ARG A 56 -37.26 4.88 -2.37
C ARG A 56 -35.78 4.52 -2.29
N ALA A 57 -35.06 4.57 -3.42
CA ALA A 57 -33.62 4.31 -3.44
C ALA A 57 -32.82 5.35 -2.65
N LYS A 58 -33.17 6.64 -2.78
CA LYS A 58 -32.59 7.74 -2.00
C LYS A 58 -32.84 7.57 -0.50
N ALA A 59 -34.09 7.27 -0.11
CA ALA A 59 -34.43 6.99 1.28
C ALA A 59 -33.71 5.76 1.85
N ALA A 60 -33.48 4.72 1.04
CA ALA A 60 -32.70 3.55 1.44
C ALA A 60 -31.20 3.88 1.63
N LEU A 61 -30.65 4.77 0.80
CA LEU A 61 -29.27 5.26 0.94
C LEU A 61 -29.09 6.11 2.21
N ASP A 62 -30.09 6.94 2.56
CA ASP A 62 -30.08 7.70 3.81
C ASP A 62 -30.14 6.82 5.06
N ALA A 63 -30.78 5.65 4.96
CA ALA A 63 -30.90 4.67 6.04
C ALA A 63 -29.72 3.68 6.11
N LEU A 64 -28.77 3.74 5.16
CA LEU A 64 -27.63 2.85 5.13
C LEU A 64 -26.69 3.15 6.30
N ASP A 65 -26.38 2.13 7.09
CA ASP A 65 -25.37 2.25 8.14
C ASP A 65 -23.97 2.28 7.53
N VAL A 66 -23.31 3.43 7.64
CA VAL A 66 -21.95 3.66 7.16
C VAL A 66 -20.91 3.65 8.28
N ALA A 67 -21.32 3.40 9.53
CA ALA A 67 -20.43 3.49 10.69
C ALA A 67 -19.27 2.49 10.59
N GLU A 68 -19.52 1.27 10.11
CA GLU A 68 -18.48 0.25 9.92
C GLU A 68 -17.45 0.68 8.85
N GLY A 69 -17.91 1.25 7.74
CA GLY A 69 -17.03 1.73 6.67
C GLY A 69 -16.18 2.93 7.08
N LEU A 70 -16.74 3.84 7.88
CA LEU A 70 -16.00 4.98 8.44
C LEU A 70 -14.94 4.52 9.45
N ALA A 71 -15.25 3.54 10.29
CA ALA A 71 -14.31 2.97 11.25
C ALA A 71 -13.13 2.26 10.55
N GLU A 72 -13.39 1.60 9.41
CA GLU A 72 -12.33 1.00 8.60
C GLU A 72 -11.44 2.06 7.92
N LEU A 73 -12.05 3.13 7.42
CA LEU A 73 -11.33 4.23 6.78
C LEU A 73 -10.40 4.97 7.76
N ASP A 74 -10.87 5.23 8.98
CA ASP A 74 -10.08 5.92 10.02
C ASP A 74 -8.85 5.08 10.46
N GLY A 75 -9.03 3.75 10.54
CA GLY A 75 -7.94 2.83 10.85
C GLY A 75 -6.91 2.66 9.73
N ALA A 76 -7.25 2.96 8.47
CA ALA A 76 -6.36 2.77 7.32
C ALA A 76 -5.20 3.77 7.27
N SER A 77 -5.36 4.95 7.88
CA SER A 77 -4.33 6.00 7.95
C SER A 77 -3.43 5.89 9.20
N ALA A 78 -3.89 5.14 10.21
CA ALA A 78 -3.19 5.00 11.47
C ALA A 78 -1.90 4.17 11.33
N ARG A 79 -0.95 4.37 12.27
CA ARG A 79 0.24 3.52 12.37
C ARG A 79 -0.18 2.09 12.72
N VAL A 80 0.28 1.14 11.93
CA VAL A 80 -0.01 -0.29 12.13
C VAL A 80 0.78 -0.88 13.29
N ALA A 81 0.12 -1.64 14.17
CA ALA A 81 0.77 -2.41 15.22
C ALA A 81 1.17 -3.83 14.73
N VAL A 82 2.22 -4.41 15.33
CA VAL A 82 2.75 -5.73 14.89
C VAL A 82 1.73 -6.86 15.13
N ASP A 83 0.99 -6.81 16.22
CA ASP A 83 0.01 -7.83 16.61
C ASP A 83 -1.20 -7.88 15.68
N GLU A 84 -1.60 -6.76 15.09
CA GLU A 84 -2.69 -6.65 14.12
C GLU A 84 -2.42 -7.41 12.81
N LYS A 85 -1.14 -7.51 12.39
CA LYS A 85 -0.76 -8.14 11.12
C LYS A 85 -1.04 -9.65 11.11
N ARG A 86 -1.75 -10.17 10.11
CA ARG A 86 -1.98 -11.61 9.90
C ARG A 86 -1.68 -12.03 8.47
N MET A 87 -1.25 -13.28 8.27
CA MET A 87 -0.98 -13.80 6.93
C MET A 87 -2.22 -13.81 6.03
N ILE A 88 -3.40 -14.08 6.60
CA ILE A 88 -4.67 -14.16 5.89
C ILE A 88 -5.73 -13.41 6.71
N ASN A 89 -6.67 -12.74 6.03
CA ASN A 89 -7.80 -12.00 6.61
C ASN A 89 -7.37 -11.01 7.72
N CYS A 90 -6.34 -10.22 7.43
CA CYS A 90 -5.89 -9.10 8.26
C CYS A 90 -6.68 -7.84 7.92
N ARG A 91 -6.89 -6.95 8.91
CA ARG A 91 -7.51 -5.62 8.70
C ARG A 91 -6.51 -4.46 8.79
N ALA A 92 -5.27 -4.71 9.18
CA ALA A 92 -4.21 -3.70 9.20
C ALA A 92 -3.84 -3.25 7.78
N ASP A 93 -3.40 -1.99 7.65
CA ASP A 93 -3.02 -1.39 6.37
C ASP A 93 -1.84 -2.13 5.71
N LEU A 94 -2.06 -2.60 4.48
CA LEU A 94 -1.10 -3.35 3.67
C LEU A 94 -0.03 -2.44 3.06
N ASN A 95 -0.33 -1.16 2.83
CA ASN A 95 0.59 -0.24 2.17
C ASN A 95 1.75 0.19 3.11
N GLN A 96 1.62 -0.09 4.41
CA GLN A 96 2.64 0.17 5.42
C GLN A 96 3.52 -1.08 5.65
N LEU A 97 4.71 -1.07 5.05
CA LEU A 97 5.66 -2.19 5.15
C LEU A 97 6.09 -2.46 6.61
N VAL A 98 6.37 -1.40 7.37
CA VAL A 98 6.79 -1.46 8.77
C VAL A 98 5.60 -1.31 9.72
N PRO A 99 5.65 -1.89 10.93
CA PRO A 99 6.69 -2.78 11.47
C PRO A 99 6.59 -4.20 10.90
N PHE A 100 7.71 -4.92 10.84
CA PHE A 100 7.74 -6.31 10.38
C PHE A 100 7.21 -7.26 11.47
N LYS A 101 6.37 -8.22 11.06
CA LYS A 101 5.91 -9.33 11.92
C LYS A 101 6.55 -10.67 11.55
N TYR A 102 6.78 -10.88 10.26
CA TYR A 102 7.23 -12.15 9.71
C TYR A 102 8.65 -11.99 9.16
N ASP A 103 9.64 -12.00 10.05
CA ASP A 103 11.05 -11.78 9.68
C ASP A 103 11.55 -12.86 8.70
N TRP A 104 11.02 -14.08 8.78
CA TRP A 104 11.33 -15.15 7.83
C TRP A 104 10.96 -14.76 6.39
N ALA A 105 9.87 -14.04 6.19
CA ALA A 105 9.41 -13.62 4.86
C ALA A 105 10.30 -12.51 4.32
N TRP A 106 10.70 -11.58 5.19
CA TRP A 106 11.65 -10.53 4.84
C TRP A 106 13.03 -11.11 4.48
N GLN A 107 13.52 -12.07 5.27
CA GLN A 107 14.77 -12.75 4.95
C GLN A 107 14.68 -13.48 3.59
N LYS A 108 13.55 -14.12 3.28
CA LYS A 108 13.35 -14.77 1.97
C LYS A 108 13.37 -13.77 0.81
N TYR A 109 12.81 -12.58 1.00
CA TYR A 109 12.91 -11.50 0.03
C TYR A 109 14.37 -11.08 -0.20
N LEU A 110 15.13 -10.85 0.89
CA LEU A 110 16.55 -10.50 0.81
C LEU A 110 17.38 -11.60 0.13
N ASP A 111 17.16 -12.87 0.51
CA ASP A 111 17.78 -14.03 -0.11
C ASP A 111 17.49 -14.06 -1.63
N GLY A 112 16.26 -13.73 -2.04
CA GLY A 112 15.86 -13.66 -3.44
C GLY A 112 16.56 -12.53 -4.20
N CYS A 113 16.61 -11.32 -3.62
CA CYS A 113 17.33 -10.18 -4.20
C CYS A 113 18.83 -10.45 -4.37
N ALA A 114 19.45 -11.14 -3.42
CA ALA A 114 20.87 -11.51 -3.49
C ALA A 114 21.17 -12.55 -4.57
N ASN A 115 20.17 -13.31 -5.01
CA ASN A 115 20.27 -14.34 -6.05
C ASN A 115 19.74 -13.87 -7.42
N HIS A 116 19.81 -12.56 -7.72
CA HIS A 116 19.44 -12.04 -9.03
C HIS A 116 20.36 -12.61 -10.13
N TRP A 117 19.76 -13.21 -11.16
CA TRP A 117 20.45 -13.69 -12.36
C TRP A 117 19.55 -13.50 -13.58
N MET A 118 20.17 -13.42 -14.76
CA MET A 118 19.48 -13.31 -16.04
C MET A 118 19.78 -14.54 -16.89
N PRO A 119 18.78 -15.15 -17.58
CA PRO A 119 19.01 -16.33 -18.41
C PRO A 119 20.08 -16.17 -19.48
N GLN A 120 20.29 -14.95 -19.99
CA GLN A 120 21.30 -14.63 -21.00
C GLN A 120 22.75 -14.69 -20.46
N GLU A 121 22.94 -14.78 -19.15
CA GLU A 121 24.25 -14.94 -18.50
C GLU A 121 24.82 -16.35 -18.68
N VAL A 122 23.98 -17.34 -19.01
CA VAL A 122 24.41 -18.71 -19.32
C VAL A 122 24.53 -18.88 -20.83
N ASN A 123 25.74 -19.18 -21.31
CA ASN A 123 25.98 -19.38 -22.74
C ASN A 123 25.34 -20.69 -23.24
N MET A 124 24.55 -20.60 -24.31
CA MET A 124 23.84 -21.74 -24.90
C MET A 124 24.52 -22.30 -26.18
N THR A 125 25.72 -21.86 -26.56
CA THR A 125 26.33 -22.25 -27.84
C THR A 125 26.59 -23.75 -27.94
N ALA A 126 27.06 -24.37 -26.85
CA ALA A 126 27.33 -25.81 -26.80
C ALA A 126 26.02 -26.62 -26.87
N ASP A 127 25.03 -26.25 -26.07
CA ASP A 127 23.69 -26.85 -26.08
C ASP A 127 23.01 -26.74 -27.45
N ILE A 128 23.15 -25.59 -28.12
CA ILE A 128 22.64 -25.39 -29.49
C ILE A 128 23.36 -26.29 -30.50
N ALA A 129 24.68 -26.47 -30.36
CA ALA A 129 25.45 -27.34 -31.24
C ALA A 129 25.04 -28.81 -31.06
N LEU A 130 24.93 -29.27 -29.81
CA LEU A 130 24.45 -30.61 -29.48
C LEU A 130 23.04 -30.85 -30.00
N TRP A 131 22.12 -29.91 -29.77
CA TRP A 131 20.74 -30.01 -30.26
C TRP A 131 20.64 -30.16 -31.79
N LYS A 132 21.58 -29.58 -32.53
CA LYS A 132 21.63 -29.65 -33.99
C LYS A 132 22.41 -30.84 -34.52
N ASN A 133 23.11 -31.61 -33.68
CA ASN A 133 23.88 -32.76 -34.13
C ASN A 133 22.94 -33.94 -34.43
N PRO A 134 22.85 -34.41 -35.68
CA PRO A 134 22.04 -35.59 -36.02
C PRO A 134 22.59 -36.90 -35.43
N GLU A 135 23.84 -36.91 -34.95
CA GLU A 135 24.50 -38.10 -34.39
C GLU A 135 24.54 -38.12 -32.85
N GLY A 136 24.02 -37.08 -32.19
CA GLY A 136 24.01 -36.92 -30.73
C GLY A 136 25.30 -36.37 -30.14
#